data_AF-A0A2G5N686-F1
#
_entry.id   AF-A0A2G5N686-F1
#
_cell.length_a   1.000
_cell.length_b   1.000
_cell.length_c   1.000
_cell.angle_alpha   90.00
_cell.angle_beta   90.00
_cell.angle_gamma   90.00
#
_symmetry.space_group_name_H-M   'P 1'
#
loop_
_entity.id
_entity.type
_entity.pdbx_description
1 polymer ?
#
loop_
_entity_poly.entity_id
_entity_poly.type
_entity_poly.pdbx_seq_one_letter_code
_entity_poly.pdbx_strand_id
1 'polypeptide(L)'
;MKDEYDFTHGKRGAVASNKGKTRITIMLDDAVIEAARERAESAGTGYQTVINNLLRQALISQQAHNLAPAPKKRAKTLHVINNGISLSEVEALEQQLIAVAGELNRVLGTSRSVD
;
A
#
# COMPACT_ATOMS: atom_id res chain seq x y z
N MET A 1 -32.76 18.23 -22.40
CA MET A 1 -33.09 17.18 -21.41
C MET A 1 -34.60 17.17 -21.27
N LYS A 2 -35.24 16.01 -21.01
CA LYS A 2 -36.70 15.99 -20.77
C LYS A 2 -37.00 16.42 -19.33
N ASP A 3 -38.09 17.14 -19.16
CA ASP A 3 -38.51 17.67 -17.87
C ASP A 3 -38.95 16.57 -16.91
N GLU A 4 -39.51 15.47 -17.43
CA GLU A 4 -39.94 14.32 -16.63
C GLU A 4 -39.63 12.98 -17.31
N TYR A 5 -39.29 11.99 -16.49
CA TYR A 5 -39.08 10.62 -16.89
C TYR A 5 -39.97 9.70 -16.05
N ASP A 6 -40.77 8.89 -16.75
CA ASP A 6 -41.61 7.87 -16.13
C ASP A 6 -40.79 6.59 -15.87
N PHE A 7 -40.62 6.25 -14.59
CA PHE A 7 -39.92 5.06 -14.13
C PHE A 7 -40.86 4.01 -13.51
N THR A 8 -42.18 4.10 -13.73
CA THR A 8 -43.18 3.15 -13.20
C THR A 8 -42.87 1.68 -13.55
N HIS A 9 -42.23 1.44 -14.69
CA HIS A 9 -41.83 0.11 -15.14
C HIS A 9 -40.33 -0.19 -14.95
N GLY A 10 -39.60 0.71 -14.28
CA GLY A 10 -38.18 0.55 -14.02
C GLY A 10 -37.92 -0.56 -13.00
N LYS A 11 -37.31 -1.67 -13.45
CA LYS A 11 -36.82 -2.73 -12.54
C LYS A 11 -35.41 -2.37 -12.06
N ARG A 12 -35.21 -2.28 -10.74
CA ARG A 12 -33.85 -2.15 -10.17
C ARG A 12 -33.07 -3.42 -10.51
N GLY A 13 -31.97 -3.26 -11.25
CA GLY A 13 -31.03 -4.36 -11.51
C GLY A 13 -30.43 -4.90 -10.21
N ALA A 14 -29.82 -6.09 -10.28
CA ALA A 14 -29.15 -6.71 -9.14
C ALA A 14 -28.13 -5.75 -8.53
N VAL A 15 -28.30 -5.40 -7.26
CA VAL A 15 -27.32 -4.60 -6.53
C VAL A 15 -26.05 -5.45 -6.44
N ALA A 16 -24.93 -4.95 -6.95
CA ALA A 16 -23.65 -5.64 -6.90
C ALA A 16 -23.35 -6.08 -5.45
N SER A 17 -23.03 -7.37 -5.27
CA SER A 17 -22.73 -7.92 -3.96
C SER A 17 -21.51 -7.22 -3.35
N ASN A 18 -21.63 -6.75 -2.11
CA ASN A 18 -20.55 -6.14 -1.32
C ASN A 18 -19.50 -7.18 -0.84
N LYS A 19 -19.14 -8.17 -1.67
CA LYS A 19 -18.23 -9.25 -1.29
C LYS A 19 -16.89 -8.64 -0.83
N GLY A 20 -16.57 -8.81 0.46
CA GLY A 20 -15.34 -8.30 1.08
C GLY A 20 -15.40 -6.88 1.64
N LYS A 21 -16.57 -6.24 1.73
CA LYS A 21 -16.76 -4.93 2.37
C LYS A 21 -17.85 -5.00 3.43
N THR A 22 -17.52 -4.59 4.65
CA THR A 22 -18.48 -4.48 5.77
C THR A 22 -18.93 -3.04 5.91
N ARG A 23 -20.25 -2.80 6.00
CA ARG A 23 -20.79 -1.47 6.33
C ARG A 23 -20.60 -1.22 7.81
N ILE A 24 -19.91 -0.13 8.16
CA ILE A 24 -19.69 0.31 9.53
C ILE A 24 -20.06 1.79 9.67
N THR A 25 -20.41 2.20 10.88
CA THR A 25 -20.56 3.62 11.22
C THR A 25 -19.28 4.07 11.92
N ILE A 26 -18.59 5.05 11.33
CA ILE A 26 -17.40 5.69 11.90
C ILE A 26 -17.53 7.20 11.74
N MET A 27 -16.99 7.95 12.70
CA MET A 27 -16.83 9.39 12.57
C MET A 27 -15.49 9.65 11.86
N LEU A 28 -15.49 10.54 10.87
CA LEU A 28 -14.30 11.03 10.20
C LEU A 28 -14.37 12.55 10.20
N ASP A 29 -13.23 13.20 10.37
CA ASP A 29 -13.15 14.65 10.30
C ASP A 29 -13.50 15.14 8.90
N ASP A 30 -14.17 16.29 8.81
CA ASP A 30 -14.56 16.88 7.52
C ASP A 30 -13.34 17.09 6.61
N ALA A 31 -12.21 17.51 7.18
CA ALA A 31 -10.97 17.69 6.43
C ALA A 31 -10.46 16.39 5.77
N VAL A 32 -10.66 15.23 6.42
CA VAL A 32 -10.30 13.93 5.86
C VAL A 32 -11.24 13.57 4.71
N ILE A 33 -12.54 13.86 4.87
CA ILE A 33 -13.55 13.61 3.84
C ILE A 33 -13.26 14.46 2.60
N GLU A 34 -13.00 15.76 2.76
CA GLU A 34 -12.70 16.65 1.63
C GLU A 34 -11.42 16.23 0.90
N ALA A 35 -10.33 15.98 1.63
CA ALA A 35 -9.08 15.52 1.03
C ALA A 35 -9.25 14.18 0.29
N ALA A 36 -10.11 13.29 0.79
CA ALA A 36 -10.40 12.03 0.11
C ALA A 36 -11.24 12.24 -1.17
N ARG A 37 -12.15 13.23 -1.21
CA ARG A 37 -12.92 13.57 -2.41
C ARG A 37 -12.02 14.14 -3.51
N GLU A 38 -11.18 15.11 -3.19
CA GLU A 38 -10.26 15.72 -4.16
C GLU A 38 -9.34 14.67 -4.82
N ARG A 39 -8.77 13.77 -4.01
CA ARG A 39 -7.94 12.67 -4.50
C ARG A 39 -8.72 11.63 -5.31
N ALA A 40 -10.00 11.44 -4.99
CA ALA A 40 -10.84 10.49 -5.69
C ALA A 40 -11.25 11.03 -7.08
N GLU A 41 -11.57 12.31 -7.17
CA GLU A 41 -11.87 13.01 -8.42
C GLU A 41 -10.68 12.97 -9.38
N SER A 42 -9.46 13.27 -8.89
CA SER A 42 -8.26 13.22 -9.73
C SER A 42 -7.93 11.80 -10.24
N ALA A 43 -8.26 10.78 -9.45
CA ALA A 43 -8.02 9.38 -9.79
C ALA A 43 -9.19 8.69 -10.51
N GLY A 44 -10.34 9.36 -10.68
CA GLY A 44 -11.56 8.76 -11.24
C GLY A 44 -12.13 7.60 -10.40
N THR A 45 -11.93 7.62 -9.08
CA THR A 45 -12.42 6.58 -8.16
C THR A 45 -13.40 7.16 -7.14
N GLY A 46 -14.02 6.32 -6.30
CA GLY A 46 -14.83 6.80 -5.17
C GLY A 46 -13.97 7.11 -3.93
N TYR A 47 -14.31 8.16 -3.19
CA TYR A 47 -13.58 8.56 -1.96
C TYR A 47 -13.49 7.43 -0.92
N GLN A 48 -14.50 6.56 -0.82
CA GLN A 48 -14.47 5.39 0.06
C GLN A 48 -13.34 4.41 -0.31
N THR A 49 -13.03 4.26 -1.59
CA THR A 49 -11.92 3.42 -2.07
C THR A 49 -10.58 4.01 -1.65
N VAL A 50 -10.42 5.34 -1.79
CA VAL A 50 -9.21 6.06 -1.34
C VAL A 50 -8.98 5.84 0.16
N ILE A 51 -10.01 6.07 0.99
CA ILE A 51 -9.93 5.89 2.44
C ILE A 51 -9.55 4.45 2.80
N ASN A 52 -10.22 3.46 2.21
CA ASN A 52 -9.93 2.05 2.49
C ASN A 52 -8.49 1.65 2.10
N ASN A 53 -7.97 2.16 0.98
CA ASN A 53 -6.62 1.86 0.53
C ASN A 53 -5.57 2.46 1.48
N LEU A 54 -5.79 3.70 1.94
CA LEU A 54 -4.93 4.33 2.95
C LEU A 54 -4.92 3.55 4.26
N LEU A 55 -6.09 3.11 4.73
CA LEU A 55 -6.19 2.26 5.93
C LEU A 55 -5.45 0.92 5.75
N ARG A 56 -5.58 0.27 4.58
CA ARG A 56 -4.83 -0.96 4.28
C ARG A 56 -3.32 -0.73 4.33
N GLN A 57 -2.84 0.33 3.69
CA GLN A 57 -1.41 0.66 3.68
C GLN A 57 -0.89 0.89 5.10
N ALA A 58 -1.61 1.68 5.91
CA ALA A 58 -1.24 1.95 7.29
C ALA A 58 -1.17 0.67 8.15
N LEU A 59 -2.15 -0.23 7.99
CA LEU A 59 -2.20 -1.49 8.75
C LEU A 59 -1.11 -2.48 8.33
N ILE A 60 -0.79 -2.58 7.04
CA ILE A 60 0.33 -3.42 6.56
C ILE A 60 1.66 -2.92 7.12
N SER A 61 1.88 -1.60 7.10
CA SER A 61 3.09 -1.00 7.69
C SER A 61 3.19 -1.26 9.19
N GLN A 62 2.07 -1.26 9.91
CA GLN A 62 2.04 -1.64 11.33
C GLN A 62 2.34 -3.13 11.54
N GLN A 63 1.81 -4.01 10.69
CA GLN A 63 2.11 -5.44 10.76
C GLN A 63 3.61 -5.69 10.60
N ALA A 64 4.26 -5.03 9.64
CA ALA A 64 5.70 -5.09 9.45
C ALA A 64 6.49 -4.58 10.66
N HIS A 65 6.00 -3.52 11.32
CA HIS A 65 6.59 -3.02 12.57
C HIS A 65 6.38 -3.95 13.77
N ASN A 66 5.29 -4.71 13.82
CA ASN A 66 4.96 -5.61 14.93
C ASN A 66 5.55 -7.03 14.81
N LEU A 67 5.89 -7.47 13.60
CA LEU A 67 6.55 -8.76 13.33
C LEU A 67 8.08 -8.71 13.54
N ALA A 68 8.65 -7.52 13.72
CA ALA A 68 10.04 -7.35 14.10
C ALA A 68 10.12 -6.92 15.57
N PRO A 69 10.83 -7.64 16.46
CA PRO A 69 11.18 -7.05 17.75
C PRO A 69 12.00 -5.78 17.46
N ALA A 70 11.52 -4.64 17.95
CA ALA A 70 12.15 -3.35 17.75
C ALA A 70 13.67 -3.45 18.01
N PRO A 71 14.54 -3.14 17.03
CA PRO A 71 15.94 -2.95 17.35
C PRO A 71 16.03 -1.71 18.22
N LYS A 72 16.22 -1.91 19.54
CA LYS A 72 16.72 -0.88 20.45
C LYS A 72 18.16 -0.53 20.05
N LYS A 73 18.31 0.23 18.98
CA LYS A 73 19.50 1.05 18.69
C LYS A 73 19.04 2.38 18.10
N ARG A 74 18.58 3.28 18.97
CA ARG A 74 18.77 4.70 18.69
C ARG A 74 20.26 4.98 18.84
N ALA A 75 20.97 5.12 17.72
CA ALA A 75 22.04 6.12 17.56
C ALA A 75 22.62 6.05 16.13
N LYS A 76 22.46 7.17 15.40
CA LYS A 76 23.26 7.61 14.23
C LYS A 76 23.02 6.95 12.86
N THR A 77 21.83 7.07 12.26
CA THR A 77 21.70 7.05 10.78
C THR A 77 20.45 7.80 10.25
N LEU A 78 20.01 8.86 10.92
CA LEU A 78 18.86 9.66 10.48
C LEU A 78 19.30 11.07 10.07
N HIS A 79 20.34 11.13 9.24
CA HIS A 79 20.83 12.34 8.58
C HIS A 79 20.88 12.13 7.06
N VAL A 80 19.83 11.58 6.44
CA VAL A 80 19.84 11.32 4.97
C VAL A 80 18.54 11.76 4.27
N ILE A 81 17.68 12.57 4.88
CA ILE A 81 16.50 13.09 4.16
C ILE A 81 16.77 14.48 3.54
N ASN A 82 17.93 15.10 3.75
CA ASN A 82 18.21 16.45 3.21
C ASN A 82 19.34 16.58 2.18
N ASN A 83 20.19 15.57 1.97
CA ASN A 83 21.20 15.61 0.91
C ASN A 83 21.06 14.33 0.08
N GLY A 84 20.95 14.48 -1.24
CA GLY A 84 20.67 13.40 -2.19
C GLY A 84 21.52 12.15 -1.96
N ILE A 85 20.90 11.00 -2.20
CA ILE A 85 21.51 9.66 -2.12
C ILE A 85 22.89 9.69 -2.77
N SER A 86 23.94 9.38 -2.01
CA SER A 86 25.30 9.39 -2.55
C SER A 86 25.52 8.18 -3.45
N LEU A 87 26.22 8.36 -4.58
CA LEU A 87 26.55 7.27 -5.52
C LEU A 87 27.23 6.08 -4.82
N SER A 88 28.04 6.36 -3.79
CA SER A 88 28.70 5.34 -2.96
C SER A 88 27.74 4.47 -2.16
N GLU A 89 26.60 5.02 -1.72
CA GLU A 89 25.59 4.23 -0.99
C GLU A 89 24.83 3.31 -1.93
N VAL A 90 24.57 3.75 -3.18
CA VAL A 90 23.96 2.89 -4.22
C VAL A 90 24.91 1.77 -4.59
N GLU A 91 26.19 2.07 -4.79
CA GLU A 91 27.20 1.07 -5.14
C GLU A 91 27.40 0.04 -4.01
N ALA A 92 27.37 0.47 -2.75
CA ALA A 92 27.40 -0.44 -1.60
C ALA A 92 26.17 -1.35 -1.55
N LEU A 93 24.98 -0.83 -1.85
CA LEU A 93 23.74 -1.61 -1.93
C LEU A 93 23.76 -2.62 -3.08
N GLU A 94 24.28 -2.24 -4.24
CA GLU A 94 24.45 -3.14 -5.39
C GLU A 94 25.41 -4.29 -5.06
N GLN A 95 26.54 -4.00 -4.41
CA GLN A 95 27.48 -5.03 -3.97
C GLN A 95 26.85 -6.00 -2.96
N GLN A 96 26.00 -5.51 -2.06
CA GLN A 96 25.27 -6.36 -1.12
C GLN A 96 24.26 -7.26 -1.84
N LEU A 97 23.52 -6.74 -2.83
CA LEU A 97 22.59 -7.52 -3.65
C LEU A 97 23.31 -8.61 -4.45
N ILE A 98 24.47 -8.31 -5.04
CA ILE A 98 25.30 -9.29 -5.77
C ILE A 98 25.81 -10.38 -4.81
N ALA A 99 26.27 -10.01 -3.62
CA ALA A 99 26.75 -10.97 -2.63
C ALA A 99 25.64 -11.93 -2.17
N VAL A 100 24.45 -11.41 -1.89
CA VAL A 100 23.28 -12.20 -1.51
C VAL A 100 22.83 -13.11 -2.66
N ALA A 101 22.84 -12.62 -3.90
CA ALA A 101 22.50 -13.43 -5.07
C ALA A 101 23.52 -14.58 -5.29
N GLY A 102 24.82 -14.31 -5.10
CA GLY A 102 25.87 -15.33 -5.15
C GLY A 102 25.72 -16.37 -4.05
N GLU A 103 25.35 -15.95 -2.83
CA GLU A 103 25.11 -16.85 -1.71
C GLU A 103 23.87 -17.72 -1.93
N LEU A 104 22.77 -17.16 -2.47
CA LEU A 104 21.60 -17.93 -2.90
C LEU A 104 21.97 -18.96 -3.97
N ASN A 105 22.80 -18.59 -4.95
CA ASN A 105 23.22 -19.52 -5.99
C ASN A 105 24.15 -20.62 -5.46
N ARG A 106 24.94 -20.33 -4.40
CA ARG A 106 25.74 -21.33 -3.68
C ARG A 106 24.85 -22.31 -2.91
N VAL A 107 23.85 -21.80 -2.19
CA VAL A 107 22.90 -22.61 -1.40
C VAL A 107 21.98 -23.44 -2.31
N LEU A 108 21.54 -22.89 -3.44
CA LEU A 108 20.71 -23.59 -4.42
C LEU A 108 21.52 -24.48 -5.37
N GLY A 109 22.79 -24.15 -5.64
CA GLY A 109 23.70 -24.95 -6.46
C GLY A 109 24.12 -26.25 -5.78
N THR A 110 24.20 -26.28 -4.44
CA THR A 110 24.45 -27.52 -3.68
C THR A 110 23.30 -28.52 -3.70
N SER A 111 22.15 -28.17 -4.31
CA SER A 111 21.01 -29.09 -4.49
C SER A 111 21.00 -29.84 -5.84
N ARG A 112 22.05 -29.71 -6.65
CA ARG A 112 22.24 -30.51 -7.89
C ARG A 112 23.66 -31.08 -7.97
N SER A 113 24.01 -31.98 -7.05
CA SER A 113 25.05 -32.98 -7.28
C SER A 113 24.91 -34.13 -6.30
N VAL A 114 23.90 -34.98 -6.49
CA VAL A 114 23.94 -36.40 -6.07
C VAL A 114 23.20 -37.21 -7.13
N ASP A 115 23.99 -38.05 -7.81
CA ASP A 115 23.68 -39.16 -8.73
C ASP A 115 22.88 -38.92 -10.03
#